data_AF-A0A1Q8BZ77-F1
#
_entry.id   AF-A0A1Q8BZ77-F1
#
_cell.length_a   1.000
_cell.length_b   1.000
_cell.length_c   1.000
_cell.angle_alpha   90.00
_cell.angle_beta   90.00
_cell.angle_gamma   90.00
#
_symmetry.space_group_name_H-M   'P 1'
#
loop_
_entity.id
_entity.type
_entity.pdbx_description
1 polymer ?
#
loop_
_entity_poly.entity_id
_entity_poly.type
_entity_poly.pdbx_seq_one_letter_code
_entity_poly.pdbx_strand_id
1 'polypeptide(L)'
;MLSLVGGVVVAAFSPAPPTSVRAVTEAPDEASASLAARVQGRRVEAVNLRSETSTTYANPDGSWTLDQSLGPVRVRRDGGWVSVDASLARTGAGTFATRATTATVEVSGGGRTPLVRMTDGAPGSGSPHVEVRNAVGARIDSYENSVTRKSIGNHTTIEYDLP
;
A
#
# COMPACT_ATOMS: atom_id res chain seq x y z
N MET A 1 18.00 78.14 -31.69
CA MET A 1 17.08 77.04 -32.04
C MET A 1 17.58 75.79 -31.34
N LEU A 2 16.85 75.25 -30.35
CA LEU A 2 17.20 74.01 -29.66
C LEU A 2 16.01 73.06 -29.81
N SER A 3 16.18 71.99 -30.56
CA SER A 3 15.12 71.00 -30.83
C SER A 3 15.37 69.78 -29.95
N LEU A 4 14.45 69.51 -29.02
CA LEU A 4 14.48 68.32 -28.16
C LEU A 4 13.69 67.20 -28.86
N VAL A 5 14.34 66.10 -29.24
CA VAL A 5 13.67 64.90 -29.74
C VAL A 5 13.53 63.92 -28.57
N GLY A 6 12.31 63.74 -28.07
CA GLY A 6 11.99 62.75 -27.04
C GLY A 6 11.70 61.39 -27.69
N GLY A 7 12.56 60.40 -27.43
CA GLY A 7 12.33 59.01 -27.83
C GLY A 7 11.49 58.27 -26.80
N VAL A 8 10.32 57.76 -27.21
CA VAL A 8 9.52 56.84 -26.41
C VAL A 8 10.11 55.44 -26.55
N VAL A 9 10.57 54.86 -25.44
CA VAL A 9 10.98 53.46 -25.37
C VAL A 9 9.73 52.62 -25.06
N VAL A 10 9.27 51.82 -26.02
CA VAL A 10 8.22 50.82 -25.78
C VAL A 10 8.92 49.51 -25.40
N ALA A 11 8.84 49.13 -24.12
CA ALA A 11 9.29 47.83 -23.67
C ALA A 11 8.30 46.76 -24.15
N ALA A 12 8.76 45.83 -25.00
CA ALA A 12 7.97 44.67 -25.39
C ALA A 12 7.84 43.72 -24.19
N PHE A 13 6.62 43.50 -23.71
CA PHE A 13 6.32 42.49 -22.70
C PHE A 13 6.31 41.12 -23.39
N SER A 14 7.31 40.28 -23.12
CA SER A 14 7.24 38.88 -23.54
C SER A 14 6.20 38.14 -22.70
N PRO A 15 5.17 37.50 -23.30
CA PRO A 15 4.21 36.73 -22.53
C PRO A 15 4.92 35.53 -21.87
N ALA A 16 4.68 35.35 -20.57
CA ALA A 16 5.14 34.17 -19.85
C ALA A 16 4.52 32.90 -20.46
N PRO A 17 5.26 31.77 -20.52
CA PRO A 17 4.70 30.51 -21.01
C PRO A 17 3.51 30.08 -20.16
N PRO A 18 2.46 29.46 -20.75
CA PRO A 18 1.29 29.03 -20.00
C PRO A 18 1.70 28.01 -18.95
N THR A 19 1.34 28.28 -17.70
CA THR A 19 1.50 27.34 -16.58
C THR A 19 0.65 26.11 -16.86
N SER A 20 1.28 24.94 -16.99
CA SER A 20 0.56 23.68 -17.22
C SER A 20 -0.33 23.37 -16.02
N VAL A 21 -1.65 23.37 -16.21
CA VAL A 21 -2.59 22.92 -15.18
C VAL A 21 -2.36 21.42 -14.94
N ARG A 22 -2.09 21.04 -13.68
CA ARG A 22 -1.90 19.63 -13.31
C ARG A 22 -3.20 18.86 -13.53
N ALA A 23 -3.13 17.76 -14.27
CA ALA A 23 -4.29 16.89 -14.50
C ALA A 23 -4.81 16.33 -13.17
N VAL A 24 -6.13 16.28 -13.03
CA VAL A 24 -6.80 15.69 -11.86
C VAL A 24 -6.76 14.18 -12.02
N THR A 25 -6.16 13.46 -11.07
CA THR A 25 -6.06 12.00 -11.12
C THR A 25 -7.07 11.31 -10.21
N GLU A 26 -7.55 12.01 -9.18
CA GLU A 26 -8.48 11.50 -8.17
C GLU A 26 -9.43 12.61 -7.71
N ALA A 27 -10.63 12.20 -7.27
CA ALA A 27 -11.68 13.06 -6.74
C ALA A 27 -12.36 12.37 -5.54
N PRO A 28 -12.95 13.15 -4.61
CA PRO A 28 -13.49 12.60 -3.37
C PRO A 28 -14.69 11.64 -3.59
N ASP A 29 -15.50 11.90 -4.61
CA ASP A 29 -16.74 11.20 -4.90
C ASP A 29 -16.97 11.02 -6.41
N GLU A 30 -17.97 10.23 -6.75
CA GLU A 30 -18.30 9.82 -8.11
C GLU A 30 -18.73 11.00 -9.00
N ALA A 31 -19.45 11.97 -8.43
CA ALA A 31 -19.95 13.13 -9.17
C ALA A 31 -18.78 14.03 -9.60
N SER A 32 -17.90 14.32 -8.64
CA SER A 32 -16.66 15.08 -8.86
C SER A 32 -15.72 14.36 -9.82
N ALA A 33 -15.55 13.04 -9.68
CA ALA A 33 -14.74 12.22 -10.58
C ALA A 33 -15.28 12.26 -12.03
N SER A 34 -16.60 12.10 -12.19
CA SER A 34 -17.25 12.12 -13.50
C SER A 34 -17.12 13.47 -14.19
N LEU A 35 -17.34 14.57 -13.46
CA LEU A 35 -17.18 15.93 -14.00
C LEU A 35 -15.73 16.16 -14.44
N ALA A 36 -14.77 15.87 -13.58
CA ALA A 36 -13.36 16.04 -13.88
C ALA A 36 -12.92 15.19 -15.07
N ALA A 37 -13.36 13.93 -15.15
CA ALA A 37 -13.00 13.02 -16.23
C ALA A 37 -13.50 13.51 -17.60
N ARG A 38 -14.74 14.02 -17.66
CA ARG A 38 -15.34 14.59 -18.87
C ARG A 38 -14.62 15.86 -19.31
N VAL A 39 -14.34 16.77 -18.36
CA VAL A 39 -13.71 18.07 -18.66
C VAL A 39 -12.28 17.89 -19.17
N GLN A 40 -11.51 16.97 -18.59
CA GLN A 40 -10.09 16.80 -18.94
C GLN A 40 -9.83 15.73 -20.01
N GLY A 41 -10.83 14.93 -20.39
CA GLY A 41 -10.66 13.85 -21.36
C GLY A 41 -9.80 12.68 -20.86
N ARG A 42 -9.63 12.51 -19.54
CA ARG A 42 -8.84 11.42 -18.92
C ARG A 42 -9.58 10.86 -17.73
N ARG A 43 -9.46 9.55 -17.49
CA ARG A 43 -10.11 8.89 -16.35
C ARG A 43 -9.68 9.50 -15.01
N VAL A 44 -10.60 9.54 -14.05
CA VAL A 44 -10.39 10.06 -12.68
C VAL A 44 -10.88 9.04 -11.68
N GLU A 45 -10.09 8.77 -10.65
CA GLU A 45 -10.49 7.87 -9.58
C GLU A 45 -11.54 8.50 -8.66
N ALA A 46 -12.54 7.70 -8.24
CA ALA A 46 -13.48 8.05 -7.16
C ALA A 46 -12.98 7.45 -5.83
N VAL A 47 -12.42 8.29 -4.97
CA VAL A 47 -11.68 7.85 -3.77
C VAL A 47 -12.59 7.22 -2.71
N ASN A 48 -13.85 7.65 -2.60
CA ASN A 48 -14.83 7.02 -1.68
C ASN A 48 -15.12 5.54 -1.99
N LEU A 49 -14.90 5.11 -3.23
CA LEU A 49 -15.07 3.73 -3.67
C LEU A 49 -13.78 2.90 -3.57
N ARG A 50 -12.65 3.51 -3.17
CA ARG A 50 -11.36 2.84 -3.03
C ARG A 50 -11.39 1.84 -1.87
N SER A 51 -10.97 0.61 -2.14
CA SER A 51 -10.80 -0.44 -1.12
C SER A 51 -9.36 -0.96 -1.08
N GLU A 52 -9.10 -1.94 -0.20
CA GLU A 52 -7.82 -2.66 -0.13
C GLU A 52 -7.49 -3.40 -1.43
N THR A 53 -8.52 -3.84 -2.16
CA THR A 53 -8.40 -4.74 -3.32
C THR A 53 -8.92 -4.12 -4.61
N SER A 54 -9.50 -2.91 -4.58
CA SER A 54 -10.14 -2.31 -5.76
C SER A 54 -9.95 -0.80 -5.89
N THR A 55 -9.93 -0.34 -7.13
CA THR A 55 -9.99 1.08 -7.51
C THR A 55 -11.03 1.29 -8.60
N THR A 56 -11.87 2.31 -8.43
CA THR A 56 -12.93 2.66 -9.36
C THR A 56 -12.64 4.00 -10.04
N TYR A 57 -12.71 4.02 -11.38
CA TYR A 57 -12.47 5.21 -12.19
C TYR A 57 -13.69 5.60 -13.00
N ALA A 58 -13.99 6.90 -13.02
CA ALA A 58 -14.88 7.51 -14.02
C ALA A 58 -14.12 7.74 -15.33
N ASN A 59 -14.70 7.34 -16.45
CA ASN A 59 -14.11 7.54 -17.77
C ASN A 59 -14.71 8.76 -18.48
N PRO A 60 -13.99 9.39 -19.44
CA PRO A 60 -14.47 10.58 -20.14
C PRO A 60 -15.74 10.36 -20.98
N ASP A 61 -15.95 9.13 -21.45
CA ASP A 61 -17.12 8.71 -22.22
C ASP A 61 -18.36 8.46 -21.34
N GLY A 62 -18.24 8.61 -20.02
CA GLY A 62 -19.29 8.37 -19.05
C GLY A 62 -19.39 6.93 -18.55
N SER A 63 -18.53 6.02 -19.02
CA SER A 63 -18.41 4.67 -18.47
C SER A 63 -17.59 4.66 -17.17
N TRP A 64 -17.56 3.50 -16.50
CA TRP A 64 -16.77 3.27 -15.29
C TRP A 64 -15.85 2.06 -15.47
N THR A 65 -14.65 2.13 -14.89
CA THR A 65 -13.71 1.02 -14.84
C THR A 65 -13.42 0.63 -13.39
N LEU A 66 -13.53 -0.66 -13.10
CA LEU A 66 -13.15 -1.25 -11.82
C LEU A 66 -11.87 -2.07 -12.02
N ASP A 67 -10.77 -1.60 -11.44
CA ASP A 67 -9.53 -2.37 -11.34
C ASP A 67 -9.59 -3.18 -10.03
N GLN A 68 -9.61 -4.52 -10.14
CA GLN A 68 -9.72 -5.44 -9.00
C GLN A 68 -8.48 -6.34 -8.88
N SER A 69 -8.00 -6.52 -7.66
CA SER A 69 -6.85 -7.37 -7.31
C SER A 69 -7.29 -8.61 -6.54
N LEU A 70 -6.53 -9.71 -6.65
CA LEU A 70 -6.81 -10.96 -5.92
C LEU A 70 -6.51 -10.87 -4.41
N GLY A 71 -5.75 -9.86 -4.00
CA GLY A 71 -5.43 -9.59 -2.60
C GLY A 71 -5.20 -8.10 -2.36
N PRO A 72 -5.01 -7.71 -1.09
CA PRO A 72 -4.77 -6.32 -0.72
C PRO A 72 -3.52 -5.77 -1.40
N VAL A 73 -3.64 -4.63 -2.07
CA VAL A 73 -2.51 -3.85 -2.63
C VAL A 73 -2.20 -2.62 -1.80
N ARG A 74 -3.11 -2.27 -0.89
CA ARG A 74 -3.03 -1.15 0.04
C ARG A 74 -3.76 -1.47 1.34
N VAL A 75 -3.36 -0.83 2.42
CA VAL A 75 -3.98 -0.96 3.75
C VAL A 75 -4.23 0.42 4.35
N ARG A 76 -5.18 0.51 5.30
CA ARG A 76 -5.40 1.74 6.05
C ARG A 76 -4.43 1.84 7.23
N ARG A 77 -3.68 2.94 7.30
CA ARG A 77 -2.81 3.31 8.42
C ARG A 77 -3.01 4.78 8.74
N ASP A 78 -3.18 5.12 10.01
CA ASP A 78 -3.29 6.51 10.50
C ASP A 78 -4.31 7.36 9.73
N GLY A 79 -5.42 6.74 9.30
CA GLY A 79 -6.49 7.39 8.52
C GLY A 79 -6.23 7.51 7.02
N GLY A 80 -5.06 7.10 6.53
CA GLY A 80 -4.68 7.13 5.11
C GLY A 80 -4.52 5.75 4.48
N TRP A 81 -4.47 5.70 3.16
CA TRP A 81 -4.10 4.51 2.40
C TRP A 81 -2.59 4.48 2.18
N VAL A 82 -1.96 3.36 2.52
CA VAL A 82 -0.55 3.09 2.22
C VAL A 82 -0.45 1.80 1.43
N SER A 83 0.52 1.71 0.52
CA SER A 83 0.80 0.47 -0.20
C SER A 83 1.15 -0.65 0.76
N VAL A 84 0.76 -1.88 0.41
CA VAL A 84 1.21 -3.05 1.15
C VAL A 84 2.74 -3.14 1.07
N ASP A 85 3.38 -3.23 2.22
CA ASP A 85 4.82 -3.35 2.42
C ASP A 85 5.07 -4.38 3.53
N ALA A 86 5.48 -5.58 3.11
CA ALA A 86 5.80 -6.69 4.01
C ALA A 86 7.24 -6.65 4.52
N SER A 87 8.03 -5.61 4.22
CA SER A 87 9.39 -5.50 4.74
C SER A 87 9.39 -5.30 6.25
N LEU A 88 10.38 -5.90 6.91
CA LEU A 88 10.55 -5.82 8.36
C LEU A 88 11.34 -4.57 8.75
N ALA A 89 10.83 -3.85 9.75
CA ALA A 89 11.50 -2.71 10.36
C ALA A 89 11.70 -2.97 11.85
N ARG A 90 12.88 -2.60 12.38
CA ARG A 90 13.18 -2.73 13.81
C ARG A 90 12.30 -1.76 14.60
N THR A 91 11.67 -2.25 15.65
CA THR A 91 10.83 -1.48 16.57
C THR A 91 11.68 -0.93 17.72
N GLY A 92 11.13 0.07 18.45
CA GLY A 92 11.77 0.59 19.66
C GLY A 92 11.89 -0.44 20.80
N ALA A 93 11.17 -1.56 20.71
CA ALA A 93 11.20 -2.65 21.70
C ALA A 93 12.25 -3.73 21.40
N GLY A 94 13.08 -3.55 20.36
CA GLY A 94 14.09 -4.53 19.94
C GLY A 94 13.52 -5.71 19.14
N THR A 95 12.25 -5.66 18.75
CA THR A 95 11.59 -6.60 17.83
C THR A 95 11.63 -6.06 16.39
N PHE A 96 11.15 -6.83 15.41
CA PHE A 96 10.99 -6.41 14.02
C PHE A 96 9.54 -6.59 13.61
N ALA A 97 8.93 -5.61 12.94
CA ALA A 97 7.54 -5.69 12.50
C ALA A 97 7.40 -5.34 11.02
N THR A 98 6.38 -5.90 10.36
CA THR A 98 6.04 -5.52 8.97
C THR A 98 5.60 -4.05 8.90
N ARG A 99 6.03 -3.33 7.84
CA ARG A 99 5.72 -1.90 7.68
C ARG A 99 4.23 -1.64 7.45
N ALA A 100 3.61 -2.33 6.50
CA ALA A 100 2.22 -2.10 6.11
C ALA A 100 1.59 -3.37 5.53
N THR A 101 0.97 -4.19 6.37
CA THR A 101 0.28 -5.42 5.95
C THR A 101 -1.07 -5.53 6.62
N THR A 102 -1.99 -6.30 6.06
CA THR A 102 -3.31 -6.56 6.67
C THR A 102 -3.17 -7.41 7.94
N ALA A 103 -2.30 -8.43 7.91
CA ALA A 103 -1.83 -9.15 9.08
C ALA A 103 -0.49 -8.58 9.53
N THR A 104 -0.37 -8.09 10.76
CA THR A 104 0.93 -7.65 11.29
C THR A 104 1.74 -8.89 11.71
N VAL A 105 2.98 -8.98 11.24
CA VAL A 105 3.94 -9.99 11.69
C VAL A 105 5.01 -9.28 12.50
N GLU A 106 5.24 -9.76 13.72
CA GLU A 106 6.29 -9.29 14.61
C GLU A 106 7.26 -10.44 14.91
N VAL A 107 8.55 -10.21 14.68
CA VAL A 107 9.65 -11.14 14.91
C VAL A 107 10.45 -10.66 16.11
N SER A 108 10.79 -11.56 17.04
CA SER A 108 11.55 -11.20 18.24
C SER A 108 13.00 -10.85 17.91
N GLY A 109 13.63 -10.04 18.76
CA GLY A 109 15.07 -9.80 18.71
C GLY A 109 15.92 -10.96 19.26
N GLY A 110 15.32 -12.11 19.56
CA GLY A 110 15.96 -13.25 20.22
C GLY A 110 15.65 -13.38 21.73
N GLY A 111 16.23 -14.40 22.37
CA GLY A 111 16.02 -14.72 23.79
C GLY A 111 14.96 -15.80 24.03
N ARG A 112 14.33 -15.79 25.22
CA ARG A 112 13.31 -16.79 25.62
C ARG A 112 11.86 -16.38 25.30
N THR A 113 11.69 -15.40 24.42
CA THR A 113 10.37 -14.91 23.99
C THR A 113 9.91 -15.65 22.72
N PRO A 114 8.60 -15.71 22.43
CA PRO A 114 8.11 -16.29 21.17
C PRO A 114 8.80 -15.65 19.96
N LEU A 115 9.31 -16.49 19.05
CA LEU A 115 10.08 -16.05 17.88
C LEU A 115 9.25 -15.16 16.94
N VAL A 116 7.98 -15.52 16.72
CA VAL A 116 7.06 -14.79 15.85
C VAL A 116 5.72 -14.63 16.54
N ARG A 117 5.12 -13.44 16.40
CA ARG A 117 3.73 -13.14 16.71
C ARG A 117 3.05 -12.64 15.44
N MET A 118 1.83 -13.09 15.20
CA MET A 118 1.03 -12.68 14.04
C MET A 118 -0.36 -12.28 14.51
N THR A 119 -0.94 -11.26 13.90
CA THR A 119 -2.36 -10.93 14.06
C THR A 119 -3.14 -11.48 12.88
N ASP A 120 -4.32 -12.04 13.11
CA ASP A 120 -5.19 -12.51 12.02
C ASP A 120 -5.54 -11.36 11.07
N GLY A 121 -5.17 -11.50 9.80
CA GLY A 121 -5.47 -10.52 8.74
C GLY A 121 -6.65 -10.89 7.84
N ALA A 122 -7.31 -12.03 8.09
CA ALA A 122 -8.47 -12.48 7.30
C ALA A 122 -9.43 -13.36 8.14
N PRO A 123 -10.76 -13.16 8.06
CA PRO A 123 -11.72 -14.15 8.54
C PRO A 123 -11.68 -15.36 7.61
N GLY A 124 -11.20 -16.51 8.10
CA GLY A 124 -11.25 -17.77 7.35
C GLY A 124 -10.04 -18.70 7.51
N SER A 125 -8.90 -18.21 7.98
CA SER A 125 -7.85 -19.11 8.46
C SER A 125 -8.14 -19.44 9.92
N GLY A 126 -8.33 -20.72 10.27
CA GLY A 126 -8.02 -21.15 11.63
C GLY A 126 -6.61 -20.66 11.97
N SER A 127 -6.40 -20.16 13.18
CA SER A 127 -5.20 -19.42 13.61
C SER A 127 -3.91 -19.82 12.86
N PRO A 128 -3.24 -18.90 12.13
CA PRO A 128 -1.94 -19.19 11.57
C PRO A 128 -0.99 -19.49 12.73
N HIS A 129 -0.36 -20.66 12.71
CA HIS A 129 0.62 -21.06 13.72
C HIS A 129 1.93 -21.42 13.04
N VAL A 130 3.03 -21.08 13.71
CA VAL A 130 4.39 -21.37 13.23
C VAL A 130 4.83 -22.72 13.80
N GLU A 131 5.33 -23.60 12.93
CA GLU A 131 6.03 -24.83 13.34
C GLU A 131 7.52 -24.52 13.52
N VAL A 132 8.09 -24.92 14.67
CA VAL A 132 9.55 -24.91 14.86
C VAL A 132 10.09 -26.30 14.51
N ARG A 133 11.18 -26.33 13.74
CA ARG A 133 11.87 -27.58 13.37
C ARG A 133 13.34 -27.52 13.76
N ASN A 134 13.91 -28.67 14.10
CA ASN A 134 15.35 -28.80 14.35
C ASN A 134 16.14 -28.90 13.03
N ALA A 135 17.47 -28.95 13.14
CA ALA A 135 18.38 -29.02 11.99
C ALA A 135 18.19 -30.25 11.07
N VAL A 136 17.51 -31.30 11.56
CA VAL A 136 17.17 -32.50 10.78
C VAL A 136 15.72 -32.48 10.26
N GLY A 137 15.02 -31.35 10.40
CA GLY A 137 13.67 -31.14 9.87
C GLY A 137 12.53 -31.67 10.74
N ALA A 138 12.82 -32.20 11.95
CA ALA A 138 11.81 -32.70 12.87
C ALA A 138 11.15 -31.57 13.67
N ARG A 139 9.83 -31.65 13.87
CA ARG A 139 9.05 -30.66 14.63
C ARG A 139 9.42 -30.71 16.13
N ILE A 140 9.70 -29.56 16.70
CA ILE A 140 10.08 -29.39 18.11
C ILE A 140 9.25 -28.30 18.79
N ASP A 141 9.15 -28.34 20.12
CA ASP A 141 8.63 -27.24 20.93
C ASP A 141 9.73 -26.20 21.22
N SER A 142 9.37 -25.13 21.94
CA SER A 142 10.31 -24.06 22.33
C SER A 142 11.41 -24.49 23.32
N TYR A 143 11.35 -25.74 23.81
CA TYR A 143 12.33 -26.36 24.70
C TYR A 143 13.07 -27.50 24.02
N GLU A 144 13.02 -27.57 22.69
CA GLU A 144 13.68 -28.58 21.86
C GLU A 144 13.13 -30.00 22.01
N ASN A 145 12.01 -30.20 22.71
CA ASN A 145 11.37 -31.51 22.77
C ASN A 145 10.63 -31.80 21.46
N SER A 146 10.66 -33.05 21.01
CA SER A 146 9.96 -33.46 19.79
C SER A 146 8.44 -33.37 19.95
N VAL A 147 7.76 -32.80 18.94
CA VAL A 147 6.29 -32.66 18.92
C VAL A 147 5.72 -33.52 17.79
N THR A 148 4.88 -34.49 18.15
CA THR A 148 4.30 -35.47 17.21
C THR A 148 2.82 -35.25 16.90
N ARG A 149 2.10 -34.42 17.68
CA ARG A 149 0.68 -34.11 17.43
C ARG A 149 0.53 -33.16 16.24
N LYS A 150 -0.27 -33.58 15.25
CA LYS A 150 -0.72 -32.74 14.13
C LYS A 150 -2.13 -32.21 14.40
N SER A 151 -2.40 -30.97 14.00
CA SER A 151 -3.78 -30.48 13.92
C SER A 151 -4.52 -31.23 12.81
N ILE A 152 -5.81 -31.51 13.00
CA ILE A 152 -6.67 -32.23 12.02
C ILE A 152 -6.99 -31.34 10.79
N GLY A 153 -6.70 -30.04 10.84
CA GLY A 153 -6.88 -29.09 9.75
C GLY A 153 -5.72 -29.05 8.76
N ASN A 154 -6.03 -28.62 7.52
CA ASN A 154 -5.11 -28.56 6.38
C ASN A 154 -3.92 -27.62 6.66
N HIS A 155 -2.77 -28.18 7.01
CA HIS A 155 -1.55 -27.42 7.25
C HIS A 155 -0.82 -27.22 5.92
N THR A 156 -0.78 -25.99 5.39
CA THR A 156 0.12 -25.68 4.27
C THR A 156 1.51 -25.46 4.85
N THR A 157 2.47 -26.29 4.46
CA THR A 157 3.88 -26.12 4.87
C THR A 157 4.43 -24.87 4.20
N ILE A 158 5.00 -23.95 4.97
CA ILE A 158 5.76 -22.81 4.44
C ILE A 158 7.23 -23.23 4.44
N GLU A 159 7.78 -23.51 3.26
CA GLU A 159 9.21 -23.78 3.08
C GLU A 159 9.94 -22.44 2.90
N TYR A 160 10.91 -22.15 3.77
CA TYR A 160 11.80 -21.01 3.62
C TYR A 160 13.11 -21.52 3.02
N ASP A 161 13.38 -21.16 1.76
CA ASP A 161 14.70 -21.34 1.15
C ASP A 161 15.56 -20.14 1.58
N LEU A 162 16.39 -20.34 2.60
CA LEU A 162 17.36 -19.33 3.03
C LEU A 162 18.64 -19.53 2.20
N PRO A 163 19.19 -18.48 1.55
CA PRO A 163 20.42 -18.55 0.78
C PRO A 163 21.65 -18.86 1.65
#